data_AF-A0A7W0HAW4-F1
#
_entry.id   AF-A0A7W0HAW4-F1
#
_cell.length_a   1.000
_cell.length_b   1.000
_cell.length_c   1.000
_cell.angle_alpha   90.00
_cell.angle_beta   90.00
_cell.angle_gamma   90.00
#
_symmetry.space_group_name_H-M   'P 1'
#
loop_
_entity.id
_entity.type
_entity.pdbx_description
1 polymer ?
#
loop_
_entity_poly.entity_id
_entity_poly.type
_entity_poly.pdbx_seq_one_letter_code
_entity_poly.pdbx_strand_id
1 'polypeptide(L)'
;MRFLDVFIHQAHPGGLRHHYETFEDKLAGAVEYKAEEALPWPMLVDDLAGTTHNAYSNGMADPVFLIDTTGLVSFYGMWTHPPTLRVALDELLARGGQGVAVGLDRTPHLLASFVDGYRGPRRGGRRAVLEYDLGAFGAGSLSFIGHKAKRLLSPVALRSTPLPPPTRFRLLLGLVTTLVLAGSLIVFAVRWAD
;
A
#
# COMPACT_ATOMS: atom_id res chain seq x y z
N MET A 1 -5.82 -0.41 -24.18
CA MET A 1 -5.53 -0.62 -22.74
C MET A 1 -6.69 -0.06 -21.93
N ARG A 2 -7.16 -0.79 -20.92
CA ARG A 2 -8.25 -0.35 -20.03
C ARG A 2 -7.78 -0.53 -18.58
N PHE A 3 -8.28 0.32 -17.71
CA PHE A 3 -8.06 0.23 -16.26
C PHE A 3 -9.41 0.09 -15.58
N LEU A 4 -9.40 -0.59 -14.44
CA LEU A 4 -10.57 -0.83 -13.61
C LEU A 4 -10.09 -0.99 -12.17
N ASP A 5 -10.83 -0.40 -11.23
CA ASP A 5 -10.73 -0.76 -9.81
C ASP A 5 -11.90 -1.64 -9.41
N VAL A 6 -11.65 -2.58 -8.50
CA VAL A 6 -12.70 -3.35 -7.81
C VAL A 6 -12.76 -2.90 -6.37
N PHE A 7 -13.89 -2.31 -5.98
CA PHE A 7 -14.14 -1.85 -4.62
C PHE A 7 -14.53 -3.03 -3.73
N ILE A 8 -13.61 -3.39 -2.84
CA ILE A 8 -13.71 -4.52 -1.90
C ILE A 8 -14.12 -4.04 -0.51
N HIS A 9 -14.06 -4.93 0.48
CA HIS A 9 -14.30 -4.54 1.88
C HIS A 9 -13.24 -3.57 2.40
N GLN A 10 -13.65 -2.70 3.32
CA GLN A 10 -12.76 -1.77 4.00
C GLN A 10 -11.69 -2.55 4.79
N ALA A 11 -10.42 -2.37 4.42
CA ALA A 11 -9.29 -3.04 5.08
C ALA A 11 -9.07 -2.59 6.54
N HIS A 12 -9.41 -1.33 6.82
CA HIS A 12 -9.28 -0.73 8.15
C HIS A 12 -10.57 0.01 8.51
N PRO A 13 -11.60 -0.71 8.99
CA PRO A 13 -12.84 -0.12 9.43
C PRO A 13 -12.66 0.57 10.78
N GLY A 14 -13.48 1.57 11.06
CA GLY A 14 -13.45 2.35 12.28
C GLY A 14 -14.63 3.32 12.35
N GLY A 15 -14.57 4.28 13.28
CA GLY A 15 -15.70 5.17 13.55
C GLY A 15 -16.12 6.08 12.38
N LEU A 16 -15.26 6.32 11.39
CA LEU A 16 -15.60 7.11 10.21
C LEU A 16 -16.03 6.26 9.00
N ARG A 17 -15.57 5.01 8.92
CA ARG A 17 -15.89 4.06 7.85
C ARG A 17 -16.07 2.68 8.48
N HIS A 18 -17.30 2.25 8.62
CA HIS A 18 -17.63 0.97 9.24
C HIS A 18 -17.49 -0.18 8.22
N HIS A 19 -17.64 -1.41 8.68
CA HIS A 19 -17.85 -2.54 7.79
C HIS A 19 -19.19 -2.37 7.06
N TYR A 20 -19.23 -2.61 5.75
CA TYR A 20 -20.48 -2.52 5.00
C TYR A 20 -21.43 -3.67 5.37
N GLU A 21 -22.63 -3.33 5.83
CA GLU A 21 -23.67 -4.30 6.19
C GLU A 21 -24.68 -4.53 5.05
N THR A 22 -24.86 -3.53 4.18
CA THR A 22 -25.73 -3.60 2.99
C THR A 22 -24.97 -3.26 1.71
N PHE A 23 -25.49 -3.70 0.56
CA PHE A 23 -24.86 -3.42 -0.72
C PHE A 23 -24.95 -1.94 -1.07
N GLU A 24 -26.05 -1.30 -0.68
CA GLU A 24 -26.29 0.14 -0.81
C GLU A 24 -25.25 0.95 -0.06
N ASP A 25 -24.90 0.56 1.18
CA ASP A 25 -23.83 1.21 1.95
C ASP A 25 -22.46 1.04 1.29
N LYS A 26 -22.18 -0.17 0.77
CA LYS A 26 -20.93 -0.45 0.04
C LYS A 26 -20.84 0.36 -1.25
N LEU A 27 -21.94 0.50 -1.97
CA LEU A 27 -22.02 1.29 -3.19
C LEU A 27 -21.82 2.79 -2.91
N ALA A 28 -22.42 3.32 -1.84
CA ALA A 28 -22.19 4.69 -1.41
C ALA A 28 -20.71 4.91 -1.05
N GLY A 29 -20.11 3.98 -0.29
CA GLY A 29 -18.68 3.99 0.01
C GLY A 29 -17.79 3.98 -1.23
N ALA A 30 -18.16 3.21 -2.26
CA ALA A 30 -17.43 3.15 -3.53
C ALA A 30 -17.48 4.49 -4.30
N VAL A 31 -18.65 5.13 -4.35
CA VAL A 31 -18.84 6.45 -4.98
C VAL A 31 -17.97 7.50 -4.29
N GLU A 32 -17.99 7.52 -2.95
CA GLU A 32 -17.17 8.44 -2.17
C GLU A 32 -15.67 8.18 -2.38
N TYR A 33 -15.24 6.91 -2.33
CA TYR A 33 -13.84 6.54 -2.58
C TYR A 33 -13.36 6.97 -3.98
N LYS A 34 -14.19 6.76 -5.00
CA LYS A 34 -13.89 7.22 -6.37
C LYS A 34 -13.69 8.73 -6.45
N ALA A 35 -14.54 9.49 -5.75
CA ALA A 35 -14.42 10.94 -5.68
C ALA A 35 -13.19 11.39 -4.88
N GLU A 36 -12.95 10.79 -3.71
CA GLU A 36 -11.82 11.09 -2.83
C GLU A 36 -10.46 10.87 -3.49
N GLU A 37 -10.29 9.76 -4.22
CA GLU A 37 -9.04 9.43 -4.92
C GLU A 37 -9.01 9.93 -6.38
N ALA A 38 -10.05 10.65 -6.81
CA ALA A 38 -10.18 11.20 -8.16
C ALA A 38 -9.88 10.16 -9.26
N LEU A 39 -10.40 8.93 -9.09
CA LEU A 39 -10.08 7.82 -9.97
C LEU A 39 -10.71 8.02 -11.36
N PRO A 40 -9.91 8.12 -12.43
CA PRO A 40 -10.41 8.47 -13.76
C PRO A 40 -11.02 7.28 -14.50
N TRP A 41 -10.87 6.05 -13.99
CA TRP A 41 -11.34 4.82 -14.61
C TRP A 41 -12.63 4.30 -13.98
N PRO A 42 -13.33 3.35 -14.64
CA PRO A 42 -14.49 2.69 -14.06
C PRO A 42 -14.13 1.94 -12.77
N MET A 43 -15.12 1.82 -11.89
CA MET A 43 -15.02 1.09 -10.64
C MET A 43 -16.16 0.07 -10.59
N LEU A 44 -15.84 -1.19 -10.33
CA LEU A 44 -16.82 -2.21 -9.98
C LEU A 44 -16.92 -2.28 -8.46
N VAL A 45 -18.10 -2.63 -7.95
CA VAL A 45 -18.31 -2.85 -6.52
C VAL A 45 -18.50 -4.35 -6.33
N ASP A 46 -17.63 -4.97 -5.54
CA ASP A 46 -17.76 -6.39 -5.22
C ASP A 46 -18.99 -6.62 -4.32
N ASP A 47 -19.54 -7.82 -4.35
CA ASP A 47 -20.70 -8.14 -3.50
C ASP A 47 -20.33 -8.12 -2.00
N LEU A 48 -21.35 -8.23 -1.12
CA LEU A 48 -21.14 -8.23 0.32
C LEU A 48 -20.39 -9.47 0.83
N ALA A 49 -20.36 -10.56 0.07
CA ALA A 49 -19.61 -11.77 0.43
C ALA A 49 -18.12 -11.65 0.06
N GLY A 50 -17.75 -10.62 -0.70
CA GLY A 50 -16.40 -10.46 -1.23
C GLY A 50 -16.05 -11.52 -2.27
N THR A 51 -17.01 -11.97 -3.09
CA THR A 51 -16.81 -13.08 -4.02
C THR A 51 -15.61 -12.83 -4.95
N THR A 52 -15.51 -11.63 -5.53
CA THR A 52 -14.40 -11.27 -6.43
C THR A 52 -13.09 -11.13 -5.65
N HIS A 53 -13.14 -10.45 -4.50
CA HIS A 53 -11.99 -10.23 -3.62
C HIS A 53 -11.34 -11.55 -3.20
N ASN A 54 -12.15 -12.52 -2.78
CA ASN A 54 -11.68 -13.84 -2.39
C ASN A 54 -11.16 -14.64 -3.59
N ALA A 55 -11.87 -14.61 -4.73
CA ALA A 55 -11.46 -15.36 -5.91
C ALA A 55 -10.10 -14.91 -6.48
N TYR A 56 -9.82 -13.60 -6.46
CA TYR A 56 -8.62 -13.04 -7.06
C TYR A 56 -7.43 -12.97 -6.10
N SER A 57 -7.64 -12.55 -4.84
CA SER A 57 -6.54 -12.27 -3.91
C SER A 57 -6.62 -13.02 -2.59
N ASN A 58 -7.56 -13.95 -2.44
CA ASN A 58 -7.77 -14.71 -1.21
C ASN A 58 -7.89 -13.79 0.02
N GLY A 59 -8.64 -12.70 -0.13
CA GLY A 59 -8.88 -11.72 0.94
C GLY A 59 -7.77 -10.69 1.16
N MET A 60 -6.68 -10.71 0.37
CA MET A 60 -5.61 -9.71 0.48
C MET A 60 -6.08 -8.35 -0.05
N ALA A 61 -5.81 -7.27 0.70
CA ALA A 61 -6.11 -5.90 0.29
C ALA A 61 -5.04 -5.35 -0.68
N ASP A 62 -5.47 -4.42 -1.54
CA ASP A 62 -4.63 -3.73 -2.54
C ASP A 62 -3.78 -4.64 -3.47
N PRO A 63 -4.34 -5.74 -4.04
CA PRO A 63 -3.67 -6.49 -5.09
C PRO A 63 -3.82 -5.78 -6.45
N VAL A 64 -2.89 -6.03 -7.37
CA VAL A 64 -2.99 -5.58 -8.76
C VAL A 64 -2.77 -6.71 -9.75
N PHE A 65 -3.53 -6.70 -10.83
CA PHE A 65 -3.46 -7.71 -11.89
C PHE A 65 -3.27 -7.04 -13.25
N LEU A 66 -2.46 -7.64 -14.11
CA LEU A 66 -2.52 -7.39 -15.56
C LEU A 66 -3.17 -8.58 -16.23
N ILE A 67 -4.18 -8.31 -17.06
CA ILE A 67 -4.87 -9.32 -17.85
C ILE A 67 -4.54 -9.04 -19.32
N ASP A 68 -4.05 -10.05 -20.04
CA ASP A 68 -3.73 -9.91 -21.45
C ASP A 68 -4.96 -9.89 -22.36
N THR A 69 -4.73 -9.72 -23.66
CA THR A 69 -5.79 -9.71 -24.68
C THR A 69 -6.52 -11.04 -24.85
N THR A 70 -6.02 -12.13 -24.27
CA THR A 70 -6.68 -13.45 -24.27
C THR A 70 -7.53 -13.69 -23.02
N GLY A 71 -7.48 -12.78 -22.05
CA GLY A 71 -8.18 -12.89 -20.77
C GLY A 71 -7.39 -13.64 -19.69
N LEU A 72 -6.10 -13.92 -19.91
CA LEU A 72 -5.25 -14.59 -18.93
C LEU A 72 -4.50 -13.57 -18.07
N VAL A 73 -4.21 -13.95 -16.82
CA VAL A 73 -3.41 -13.13 -15.91
C VAL A 73 -1.94 -13.17 -16.33
N SER A 74 -1.42 -12.04 -16.79
CA SER A 74 -0.01 -11.86 -17.19
C SER A 74 0.90 -11.42 -16.06
N PHE A 75 0.32 -10.80 -15.03
CA PHE A 75 1.02 -10.31 -13.85
C PHE A 75 0.09 -10.28 -12.64
N TYR A 76 0.61 -10.65 -11.47
CA TYR A 76 -0.04 -10.42 -10.18
C TYR A 76 0.95 -9.80 -9.20
N GLY A 77 0.56 -8.66 -8.63
CA GLY A 77 1.23 -8.03 -7.50
C GLY A 77 0.37 -8.20 -6.25
N MET A 78 0.93 -8.84 -5.22
CA MET A 78 0.24 -9.08 -3.96
C MET A 78 -0.16 -7.78 -3.27
N TRP A 79 0.76 -6.80 -3.22
CA TRP A 79 0.49 -5.41 -2.85
C TRP A 79 0.92 -4.50 -3.98
N THR A 80 0.06 -3.55 -4.34
CA THR A 80 0.31 -2.62 -5.45
C THR A 80 1.62 -1.85 -5.24
N HIS A 81 2.58 -2.07 -6.15
CA HIS A 81 3.82 -1.32 -6.21
C HIS A 81 3.99 -0.73 -7.61
N PRO A 82 3.71 0.58 -7.81
CA PRO A 82 3.68 1.20 -9.12
C PRO A 82 4.93 0.98 -9.98
N PRO A 83 6.17 1.00 -9.43
CA PRO A 83 7.36 0.69 -10.22
C PRO A 83 7.41 -0.74 -10.75
N THR A 84 7.03 -1.75 -9.97
CA THR A 84 7.00 -3.14 -10.46
C THR A 84 5.90 -3.31 -11.50
N LEU A 85 4.72 -2.74 -11.23
CA LEU A 85 3.60 -2.76 -12.17
C LEU A 85 3.96 -2.11 -13.51
N ARG A 86 4.70 -0.99 -13.49
CA ARG A 86 5.19 -0.33 -14.71
C ARG A 86 6.07 -1.26 -15.54
N VAL A 87 7.04 -1.93 -14.91
CA VAL A 87 7.92 -2.89 -15.61
C VAL A 87 7.11 -4.03 -16.23
N ALA A 88 6.17 -4.60 -15.47
CA ALA A 88 5.29 -5.67 -15.94
C ALA A 88 4.43 -5.21 -17.14
N LEU A 89 3.89 -4.00 -17.06
CA LEU A 89 3.07 -3.42 -18.11
C LEU A 89 3.86 -3.15 -19.38
N ASP A 90 5.03 -2.52 -19.25
CA ASP A 90 5.89 -2.19 -20.39
C ASP A 90 6.36 -3.47 -21.11
N GLU A 91 6.67 -4.53 -20.36
CA GLU A 91 6.99 -5.84 -20.92
C GLU A 91 5.80 -6.48 -21.65
N LEU A 92 4.60 -6.47 -21.04
CA LEU A 92 3.40 -7.02 -21.68
C LEU A 92 3.08 -6.28 -22.98
N LEU A 93 3.23 -4.96 -23.00
CA LEU A 93 3.02 -4.13 -24.19
C LEU A 93 4.08 -4.43 -25.27
N ALA A 94 5.35 -4.61 -24.90
CA ALA A 94 6.41 -5.00 -25.82
C ALA A 94 6.16 -6.37 -26.48
N ARG A 95 5.43 -7.25 -25.79
CA ARG A 95 4.97 -8.56 -26.30
C ARG A 95 3.66 -8.50 -27.09
N GLY A 96 3.18 -7.30 -27.43
CA GLY A 96 1.92 -7.12 -28.16
C GLY A 96 0.66 -7.35 -27.32
N GLY A 97 0.77 -7.30 -25.99
CA GLY A 97 -0.36 -7.48 -25.08
C GLY A 97 -0.78 -8.94 -24.90
N GLN A 98 0.17 -9.89 -25.00
CA GLN A 98 -0.07 -11.32 -24.84
C GLN A 98 1.02 -12.00 -24.00
N GLY A 99 0.61 -13.02 -23.24
CA GLY A 99 1.50 -13.90 -22.49
C GLY A 99 1.85 -13.38 -21.10
N VAL A 100 2.74 -14.10 -20.42
CA VAL A 100 3.22 -13.75 -19.08
C VAL A 100 4.31 -12.68 -19.19
N ALA A 101 4.17 -11.60 -18.42
CA ALA A 101 5.19 -10.55 -18.29
C ALA A 101 6.26 -10.99 -17.26
N VAL A 102 6.65 -10.12 -16.32
CA VAL A 102 7.54 -10.46 -15.20
C VAL A 102 6.96 -11.51 -14.23
N GLY A 103 5.67 -11.88 -14.36
CA GLY A 103 5.04 -12.94 -13.57
C GLY A 103 4.45 -12.48 -12.23
N LEU A 104 4.96 -13.00 -11.11
CA LEU A 104 4.40 -12.80 -9.77
C LEU A 104 5.28 -11.90 -8.90
N ASP A 105 4.70 -10.86 -8.29
CA ASP A 105 5.33 -10.06 -7.23
C ASP A 105 4.63 -10.33 -5.89
N ARG A 106 5.27 -11.12 -5.03
CA ARG A 106 4.80 -11.43 -3.67
C ARG A 106 5.50 -10.58 -2.60
N THR A 107 6.19 -9.51 -3.01
CA THR A 107 6.92 -8.65 -2.08
C THR A 107 5.94 -7.69 -1.42
N PRO A 108 5.92 -7.58 -0.08
CA PRO A 108 5.05 -6.62 0.62
C PRO A 108 5.52 -5.16 0.52
N HIS A 109 6.59 -4.84 -0.24
CA HIS A 109 7.11 -3.47 -0.45
C HIS A 109 7.00 -2.51 0.76
N LEU A 110 7.40 -2.97 1.96
CA LEU A 110 7.04 -2.34 3.24
C LEU A 110 7.35 -0.84 3.30
N LEU A 111 8.48 -0.41 2.73
CA LEU A 111 8.84 1.01 2.71
C LEU A 111 7.84 1.85 1.88
N ALA A 112 7.41 1.35 0.71
CA ALA A 112 6.36 2.00 -0.07
C ALA A 112 5.04 2.00 0.71
N SER A 113 4.68 0.87 1.35
CA SER A 113 3.49 0.75 2.18
C SER A 113 3.47 1.75 3.35
N PHE A 114 4.59 1.99 4.02
CA PHE A 114 4.66 3.02 5.08
C PHE A 114 4.66 4.45 4.53
N VAL A 115 5.22 4.68 3.34
CA VAL A 115 5.26 6.02 2.74
C VAL A 115 3.87 6.45 2.21
N ASP A 116 3.13 5.52 1.63
CA ASP A 116 1.87 5.81 0.94
C ASP A 116 0.61 5.28 1.64
N GLY A 117 0.74 4.23 2.45
CA GLY A 117 -0.37 3.46 3.01
C GLY A 117 -1.15 4.15 4.12
N TYR A 118 -0.66 5.26 4.71
CA TYR A 118 -1.35 5.95 5.81
C TYR A 118 -2.77 6.40 5.47
N ARG A 119 -3.06 6.66 4.18
CA ARG A 119 -4.41 7.08 3.74
C ARG A 119 -5.47 6.03 4.07
N GLY A 120 -5.15 4.75 3.95
CA GLY A 120 -6.07 3.63 4.21
C GLY A 120 -6.68 3.66 5.62
N PRO A 121 -5.88 3.46 6.69
CA PRO A 121 -6.38 3.49 8.06
C PRO A 121 -6.92 4.86 8.47
N ARG A 122 -6.38 5.96 7.91
CA ARG A 122 -6.91 7.30 8.18
C ARG A 122 -8.38 7.45 7.77
N ARG A 123 -8.83 6.80 6.69
CA ARG A 123 -10.26 6.84 6.28
C ARG A 123 -11.18 6.23 7.33
N GLY A 124 -10.75 5.18 8.05
CA GLY A 124 -11.51 4.60 9.17
C GLY A 124 -11.52 5.46 10.44
N GLY A 125 -10.71 6.53 10.48
CA GLY A 125 -10.59 7.43 11.61
C GLY A 125 -9.61 6.96 12.67
N ARG A 126 -9.61 7.63 13.83
CA ARG A 126 -8.63 7.39 14.92
C ARG A 126 -8.60 5.94 15.38
N ARG A 127 -9.77 5.29 15.49
CA ARG A 127 -9.88 3.89 15.91
C ARG A 127 -9.16 2.95 14.94
N ALA A 128 -9.38 3.11 13.64
CA ALA A 128 -8.73 2.31 12.61
C ALA A 128 -7.20 2.47 12.61
N VAL A 129 -6.70 3.68 12.85
CA VAL A 129 -5.25 3.93 13.00
C VAL A 129 -4.68 3.22 14.22
N LEU A 130 -5.38 3.27 15.37
CA LEU A 130 -4.95 2.58 16.59
C LEU A 130 -4.97 1.06 16.43
N GLU A 131 -6.02 0.50 15.84
CA GLU A 131 -6.11 -0.93 15.56
C GLU A 131 -5.04 -1.39 14.57
N TYR A 132 -4.70 -0.57 13.58
CA TYR A 132 -3.58 -0.84 12.68
C TYR A 132 -2.23 -0.81 13.41
N ASP A 133 -2.03 0.15 14.32
CA ASP A 133 -0.84 0.22 15.19
C ASP A 133 -0.73 -0.97 16.15
N LEU A 134 -1.85 -1.52 16.62
CA LEU A 134 -1.88 -2.68 17.51
C LEU A 134 -1.71 -4.01 16.76
N GLY A 135 -2.32 -4.14 15.58
CA GLY A 135 -2.27 -5.35 14.77
C GLY A 135 -0.89 -5.59 14.13
N ALA A 136 -0.14 -4.52 13.88
CA ALA A 136 1.27 -4.57 13.53
C ALA A 136 1.98 -3.47 14.32
N PHE A 137 2.64 -3.84 15.42
CA PHE A 137 3.17 -2.90 16.41
C PHE A 137 3.89 -1.70 15.77
N GLY A 138 3.26 -0.52 15.88
CA GLY A 138 3.78 0.75 15.38
C GLY A 138 3.58 1.02 13.88
N ALA A 139 2.85 0.18 13.14
CA ALA A 139 2.65 0.32 11.70
C ALA A 139 1.84 1.57 11.30
N GLY A 140 0.85 1.97 12.08
CA GLY A 140 0.11 3.22 11.90
C GLY A 140 0.97 4.45 12.16
N SER A 141 1.79 4.43 13.21
CA SER A 141 2.75 5.48 13.55
C SER A 141 3.86 5.59 12.51
N LEU A 142 4.42 4.47 12.06
CA LEU A 142 5.40 4.42 10.97
C LEU A 142 4.79 4.89 9.65
N SER A 143 3.56 4.50 9.35
CA SER A 143 2.84 4.99 8.16
C SER A 143 2.59 6.50 8.22
N PHE A 144 2.21 7.02 9.39
CA PHE A 144 2.02 8.46 9.59
C PHE A 144 3.32 9.24 9.34
N ILE A 145 4.42 8.80 9.95
CA ILE A 145 5.74 9.41 9.76
C ILE A 145 6.17 9.31 8.30
N GLY A 146 6.04 8.12 7.69
CA GLY A 146 6.36 7.87 6.28
C GLY A 146 5.58 8.80 5.35
N HIS A 147 4.28 8.97 5.60
CA HIS A 147 3.42 9.89 4.86
C HIS A 147 3.85 11.36 5.00
N LYS A 148 4.23 11.80 6.21
CA LYS A 148 4.74 13.16 6.45
C LYS A 148 6.09 13.38 5.77
N ALA A 149 6.94 12.36 5.74
CA ALA A 149 8.25 12.39 5.09
C ALA A 149 8.21 11.97 3.61
N LYS A 150 7.04 11.78 3.01
CA LYS A 150 6.86 11.19 1.66
C LYS A 150 7.76 11.82 0.61
N ARG A 151 7.86 13.15 0.56
CA ARG A 151 8.72 13.86 -0.41
C ARG A 151 10.19 13.44 -0.35
N LEU A 152 10.70 13.13 0.83
CA LEU A 152 12.07 12.69 1.04
C LEU A 152 12.24 11.19 0.80
N LEU A 153 11.24 10.39 1.18
CA LEU A 153 11.33 8.93 1.15
C LEU A 153 10.93 8.30 -0.20
N SER A 154 10.03 8.94 -0.96
CA SER A 154 9.54 8.42 -2.25
C SER A 154 10.63 8.02 -3.25
N PRO A 155 11.75 8.76 -3.43
CA PRO A 155 12.82 8.35 -4.36
C PRO A 155 13.48 7.02 -4.02
N VAL A 156 13.43 6.61 -2.75
CA VAL A 156 13.93 5.32 -2.28
C VAL A 156 12.82 4.28 -2.22
N ALA A 157 11.62 4.68 -1.78
CA ALA A 157 10.47 3.81 -1.61
C ALA A 157 9.89 3.31 -2.93
N LEU A 158 9.90 4.13 -3.98
CA LEU A 158 9.30 3.84 -5.29
C LEU A 158 10.36 3.45 -6.33
N ARG A 159 11.36 2.66 -5.93
CA ARG A 159 12.35 2.12 -6.86
C ARG A 159 11.89 0.78 -7.40
N SER A 160 11.96 0.59 -8.71
CA SER A 160 11.78 -0.72 -9.35
C SER A 160 12.95 -1.67 -9.07
N THR A 161 14.12 -1.13 -8.75
CA THR A 161 15.32 -1.90 -8.43
C THR A 161 15.71 -1.73 -6.97
N PRO A 162 16.04 -2.84 -6.27
CA PRO A 162 16.51 -2.76 -4.90
C PRO A 162 17.78 -1.90 -4.80
N LEU A 163 17.98 -1.22 -3.67
CA LEU A 163 19.22 -0.49 -3.45
C LEU A 163 20.43 -1.44 -3.50
N PRO A 164 21.58 -1.00 -4.05
CA PRO A 164 22.81 -1.76 -3.97
C PRO A 164 23.18 -2.10 -2.52
N PRO A 165 23.77 -3.28 -2.23
CA PRO A 165 24.21 -3.65 -0.89
C PRO A 165 25.00 -2.55 -0.13
N PRO A 166 26.00 -1.86 -0.72
CA PRO A 166 26.74 -0.82 0.00
C PRO A 166 25.86 0.39 0.38
N THR A 167 24.88 0.74 -0.45
CA THR A 167 23.95 1.83 -0.16
C THR A 167 23.01 1.47 0.99
N ARG A 168 22.51 0.22 1.01
CA ARG A 168 21.69 -0.28 2.14
C ARG A 168 22.47 -0.24 3.45
N PHE A 169 23.72 -0.71 3.42
CA PHE A 169 24.58 -0.71 4.59
C PHE A 169 24.81 0.70 5.15
N ARG A 170 25.09 1.67 4.27
CA ARG A 170 25.27 3.09 4.68
C ARG A 170 23.99 3.69 5.28
N LEU A 171 22.82 3.38 4.71
CA LEU A 171 21.54 3.85 5.26
C LEU A 171 21.26 3.24 6.64
N LEU A 172 21.49 1.93 6.79
CA LEU A 172 21.37 1.24 8.08
C LEU A 172 22.31 1.84 9.12
N LEU A 173 23.58 2.05 8.76
CA LEU A 173 24.55 2.65 9.65
C LEU A 173 24.13 4.07 10.07
N GLY A 174 23.70 4.91 9.13
CA GLY A 174 23.21 6.25 9.42
C GLY A 174 21.99 6.26 10.34
N LEU A 175 21.05 5.32 10.16
CA LEU A 175 19.90 5.17 11.05
C LEU A 175 20.33 4.79 12.47
N VAL A 176 21.21 3.80 12.60
CA VAL A 176 21.74 3.35 13.91
C VAL A 176 22.46 4.50 14.60
N THR A 177 23.34 5.23 13.90
CA THR A 177 24.05 6.38 14.47
C THR A 177 23.08 7.45 14.96
N THR A 178 22.03 7.74 14.19
CA THR A 178 21.01 8.73 14.57
C THR A 178 20.24 8.30 15.82
N LEU A 179 19.84 7.02 15.90
CA LEU A 179 19.15 6.48 17.07
C LEU A 179 20.02 6.49 18.33
N VAL A 180 21.31 6.14 18.20
CA VAL A 180 22.28 6.20 19.30
C VAL A 180 22.44 7.64 19.79
N LEU A 181 22.65 8.60 18.88
CA LEU A 181 22.79 10.01 19.24
C LEU A 181 21.53 10.58 19.91
N ALA A 182 20.34 10.25 19.40
CA ALA A 182 19.08 10.64 20.00
C ALA A 182 18.90 10.04 21.41
N GLY A 183 19.24 8.76 21.59
CA GLY A 183 19.21 8.10 22.90
C GLY A 183 20.19 8.74 23.89
N SER A 184 21.41 9.07 23.45
CA SER A 184 22.41 9.76 24.28
C SER A 184 21.95 11.15 24.70
N LEU A 185 21.28 11.90 23.81
CA LEU A 185 20.71 13.22 24.12
C LEU A 185 19.58 13.13 25.15
N ILE A 186 18.72 12.11 25.06
CA ILE A 186 17.66 11.88 26.06
C ILE A 186 18.25 11.56 27.43
N VAL A 187 19.24 10.65 27.49
CA VAL A 187 19.92 10.31 28.76
C VAL A 187 20.62 11.54 29.35
N PHE A 188 21.27 12.35 28.51
CA PHE A 188 21.90 13.60 28.95
C PHE A 188 20.88 14.61 29.49
N ALA A 189 19.74 14.77 28.81
CA ALA A 189 18.68 15.69 29.21
C ALA A 189 18.00 15.27 30.52
N VAL A 190 17.73 13.96 30.72
CA VAL A 190 17.16 13.43 31.96
C VAL A 190 18.11 13.65 33.15
N ARG A 191 19.42 13.46 32.94
CA ARG A 191 20.44 13.61 34.00
C ARG A 191 20.65 15.06 34.47
N TRP A 192 20.16 16.04 33.73
CA TRP A 192 20.28 17.48 34.03
C TRP A 192 18.94 18.15 34.37
N ALA A 193 17.86 17.37 34.42
CA ALA A 193 16.53 17.84 34.82
C ALA A 193 16.24 17.58 36.32
N ASP A 194 17.17 16.93 37.02
CA ASP A 194 17.24 16.78 38.49
C ASP A 194 18.28 17.75 39.08
#